data_AF-A0A3N5ZDU1-F1
#
_entry.id   AF-A0A3N5ZDU1-F1
#
_cell.length_a   1.000
_cell.length_b   1.000
_cell.length_c   1.000
_cell.angle_alpha   90.00
_cell.angle_beta   90.00
_cell.angle_gamma   90.00
#
_symmetry.space_group_name_H-M   'P 1'
#
loop_
_entity.id
_entity.type
_entity.pdbx_description
1 polymer ?
#
loop_
_entity_poly.entity_id
_entity_poly.type
_entity_poly.pdbx_seq_one_letter_code
_entity_poly.pdbx_strand_id
1 'polypeptide(L)'
;KTDGVDDGPGKPVAIDKFIGQRPIFAFGNSDGDKEMLEWTAAGVGLRFMGLVHHTDANREWAYDRKSDVGRLDTALDEANARGWTVVDMKGDWNVIFPPG
;
A
#
# COMPACT_ATOMS: atom_id res chain seq x y z
N LYS A 1 -26.55 -3.98 -2.03
CA LYS A 1 -25.24 -4.04 -2.71
C LYS A 1 -24.30 -3.21 -1.85
N THR A 2 -23.17 -3.76 -1.44
CA THR A 2 -22.19 -3.09 -0.57
C THR A 2 -21.50 -1.99 -1.37
N ASP A 3 -21.79 -0.75 -1.03
CA ASP A 3 -21.39 0.45 -1.78
C ASP A 3 -19.93 0.88 -1.56
N GLY A 4 -19.15 0.09 -0.80
CA GLY A 4 -17.74 0.29 -0.53
C GLY A 4 -16.97 -0.96 -0.91
N VAL A 5 -16.35 -0.94 -2.08
CA VAL A 5 -15.32 -1.92 -2.45
C VAL A 5 -14.00 -1.29 -2.01
N ASP A 6 -13.44 -1.77 -0.91
CA ASP A 6 -12.15 -1.32 -0.36
C ASP A 6 -11.02 -2.27 -0.80
N ASP A 7 -11.03 -2.65 -2.08
CA ASP A 7 -10.02 -3.53 -2.65
C ASP A 7 -9.79 -3.23 -4.13
N GLY A 8 -8.52 -3.26 -4.53
CA GLY A 8 -8.01 -2.95 -5.87
C GLY A 8 -8.68 -1.73 -6.51
N PRO A 9 -9.30 -1.86 -7.70
CA PRO A 9 -9.92 -0.73 -8.41
C PRO A 9 -11.12 -0.12 -7.68
N GLY A 10 -11.65 -0.77 -6.64
CA GLY A 10 -12.68 -0.21 -5.79
C GLY A 10 -12.17 0.94 -4.92
N LYS A 11 -10.91 0.88 -4.46
CA LYS A 11 -10.35 1.88 -3.53
C LYS A 11 -10.35 3.31 -4.11
N PRO A 12 -9.89 3.56 -5.35
CA PRO A 12 -9.98 4.90 -5.94
C PRO A 12 -11.43 5.42 -6.05
N VAL A 13 -12.36 4.55 -6.40
CA VAL A 13 -13.79 4.89 -6.52
C VAL A 13 -14.37 5.25 -5.16
N ALA A 14 -14.02 4.50 -4.10
CA ALA A 14 -14.45 4.78 -2.74
C ALA A 14 -13.86 6.12 -2.24
N ILE A 15 -12.59 6.39 -2.50
CA ILE A 15 -11.95 7.67 -2.17
C ILE A 15 -12.69 8.83 -2.83
N ASP A 16 -12.92 8.75 -4.14
CA ASP A 16 -13.60 9.83 -4.86
C ASP A 16 -15.05 10.01 -4.37
N LYS A 17 -15.77 8.92 -4.13
CA LYS A 17 -17.16 8.95 -3.65
C LYS A 17 -17.32 9.50 -2.23
N PHE A 18 -16.46 9.07 -1.30
CA PHE A 18 -16.65 9.34 0.13
C PHE A 18 -15.80 10.51 0.65
N ILE A 19 -14.65 10.77 0.05
CA ILE A 19 -13.75 11.89 0.41
C ILE A 19 -13.93 13.07 -0.57
N GLY A 20 -14.20 12.79 -1.85
CA GLY A 20 -14.36 13.83 -2.87
C GLY A 20 -13.04 14.50 -3.27
N GLN A 21 -11.91 13.97 -2.84
CA GLN A 21 -10.61 14.56 -3.09
C GLN A 21 -9.53 13.48 -3.25
N ARG A 22 -8.66 13.69 -4.24
CA ARG A 22 -7.50 12.82 -4.48
C ARG A 22 -6.42 13.05 -3.40
N PRO A 23 -6.00 12.02 -2.67
CA PRO A 23 -4.98 12.12 -1.62
C PRO A 23 -3.64 12.63 -2.16
N ILE A 24 -2.88 13.34 -1.33
CA ILE A 24 -1.48 13.70 -1.61
C ILE A 24 -0.48 12.68 -1.02
N PHE A 25 -0.97 11.78 -0.18
CA PHE A 25 -0.20 10.75 0.51
C PHE A 25 -1.05 9.49 0.59
N ALA A 26 -0.49 8.34 0.23
CA ALA A 26 -1.13 7.05 0.41
C ALA A 26 -0.09 5.99 0.77
N PHE A 27 -0.51 5.00 1.57
CA PHE A 27 0.29 3.85 1.96
C PHE A 27 -0.52 2.57 1.76
N GLY A 28 0.11 1.54 1.21
CA GLY A 28 -0.46 0.19 1.08
C GLY A 28 0.51 -0.86 1.59
N ASN A 29 0.09 -2.12 1.52
CA ASN A 29 0.95 -3.27 1.81
C ASN A 29 0.66 -4.50 0.93
N SER A 30 -0.24 -4.37 -0.05
CA SER A 30 -0.69 -5.46 -0.90
C SER A 30 -0.97 -5.02 -2.34
N ASP A 31 -1.19 -6.00 -3.22
CA ASP A 31 -1.62 -5.75 -4.60
C ASP A 31 -2.99 -5.06 -4.68
N GLY A 32 -3.85 -5.26 -3.67
CA GLY A 32 -5.13 -4.55 -3.55
C GLY A 32 -5.01 -3.04 -3.31
N ASP A 33 -3.81 -2.55 -3.02
CA ASP A 33 -3.52 -1.13 -2.85
C ASP A 33 -2.97 -0.46 -4.12
N LYS A 34 -2.66 -1.25 -5.16
CA LYS A 34 -1.97 -0.75 -6.36
C LYS A 34 -2.72 0.43 -6.97
N GLU A 35 -4.00 0.27 -7.29
CA GLU A 35 -4.79 1.30 -7.97
C GLU A 35 -5.00 2.53 -7.09
N MET A 36 -5.06 2.36 -5.75
CA MET A 36 -5.11 3.49 -4.82
C MET A 36 -3.82 4.32 -4.88
N LEU A 37 -2.66 3.66 -4.91
CA LEU A 37 -1.36 4.32 -5.01
C LEU A 37 -1.18 4.99 -6.39
N GLU A 38 -1.58 4.32 -7.47
CA GLU A 38 -1.58 4.90 -8.83
C GLU A 38 -2.50 6.11 -8.94
N TRP A 39 -3.72 6.00 -8.38
CA TRP A 39 -4.65 7.11 -8.31
C TRP A 39 -4.06 8.27 -7.52
N THR A 40 -3.45 8.02 -6.37
CA THR A 40 -2.78 9.07 -5.59
C THR A 40 -1.68 9.74 -6.41
N ALA A 41 -0.81 8.95 -7.05
CA ALA A 41 0.32 9.43 -7.86
C ALA A 41 -0.09 10.28 -9.08
N ALA A 42 -1.24 9.99 -9.71
CA ALA A 42 -1.66 10.66 -10.94
C ALA A 42 -2.21 12.08 -10.76
N GLY A 43 -2.25 12.62 -9.54
CA GLY A 43 -2.62 14.01 -9.31
C GLY A 43 -1.46 15.00 -9.51
N VAL A 44 -1.77 16.28 -9.69
CA VAL A 44 -0.76 17.35 -9.83
C VAL A 44 -0.10 17.65 -8.48
N GLY A 45 1.17 18.06 -8.51
CA GLY A 45 1.95 18.51 -7.35
C GLY A 45 2.77 17.42 -6.67
N LEU A 46 3.45 17.76 -5.58
CA LEU A 46 4.19 16.79 -4.77
C LEU A 46 3.22 15.81 -4.13
N ARG A 47 3.48 14.51 -4.31
CA ARG A 47 2.69 13.42 -3.75
C ARG A 47 3.61 12.30 -3.29
N PHE A 48 3.12 11.53 -2.32
CA PHE A 48 3.86 10.45 -1.71
C PHE A 48 3.09 9.14 -1.84
N MET A 49 3.81 8.11 -2.28
CA MET A 49 3.33 6.74 -2.38
C MET A 49 4.26 5.86 -1.55
N GLY A 50 3.69 5.16 -0.59
CA GLY A 50 4.39 4.23 0.29
C GLY A 50 3.83 2.83 0.20
N LEU A 51 4.71 1.84 0.36
CA LEU A 51 4.35 0.44 0.41
C LEU A 51 5.12 -0.23 1.56
N VAL A 52 4.42 -0.89 2.47
CA VAL A 52 5.06 -1.71 3.52
C VAL A 52 5.34 -3.09 2.95
N HIS A 53 6.61 -3.49 2.94
CA HIS A 53 7.02 -4.84 2.61
C HIS A 53 7.29 -5.61 3.91
N HIS A 54 6.42 -6.55 4.22
CA HIS A 54 6.51 -7.41 5.39
C HIS A 54 7.64 -8.44 5.21
N THR A 55 8.85 -8.06 5.64
CA THR A 55 10.10 -8.85 5.49
C THR A 55 10.56 -9.50 6.79
N ASP A 56 9.84 -9.29 7.90
CA ASP A 56 10.30 -9.67 9.24
C ASP A 56 9.54 -10.87 9.83
N ALA A 57 9.96 -12.08 9.48
CA ALA A 57 9.42 -13.32 10.04
C ALA A 57 9.70 -13.54 11.54
N ASN A 58 10.61 -12.77 12.14
CA ASN A 58 11.01 -12.97 13.55
C ASN A 58 10.19 -12.11 14.50
N ARG A 59 9.94 -10.85 14.10
CA ARG A 59 9.20 -9.87 14.90
C ARG A 59 7.74 -9.77 14.47
N GLU A 60 7.40 -10.24 13.28
CA GLU A 60 6.04 -10.28 12.75
C GLU A 60 5.90 -11.44 11.73
N TRP A 61 5.50 -11.14 10.49
CA TRP A 61 5.38 -12.11 9.40
C TRP A 61 6.28 -11.70 8.23
N ALA A 62 6.79 -12.69 7.49
CA ALA A 62 7.38 -12.44 6.18
C ALA A 62 6.47 -13.03 5.10
N TYR A 63 5.91 -12.17 4.25
CA TYR A 63 5.05 -12.58 3.16
C TYR A 63 5.12 -11.59 2.00
N ASP A 64 5.09 -12.14 0.78
CA ASP A 64 5.23 -11.38 -0.46
C ASP A 64 4.35 -12.00 -1.58
N ARG A 65 4.96 -12.38 -2.72
CA ARG A 65 4.32 -12.87 -3.95
C ARG A 65 3.54 -14.17 -3.76
N LYS A 66 3.93 -15.01 -2.81
CA LYS A 66 3.32 -16.35 -2.60
C LYS A 66 2.21 -16.37 -1.55
N SER A 67 1.88 -15.23 -0.95
CA SER A 67 0.84 -15.20 0.07
C SER A 67 -0.56 -15.32 -0.54
N ASP A 68 -1.45 -16.02 0.17
CA ASP A 68 -2.88 -16.06 -0.13
C ASP A 68 -3.65 -14.87 0.48
N VAL A 69 -3.07 -14.23 1.51
CA VAL A 69 -3.60 -13.02 2.16
C VAL A 69 -2.54 -11.93 2.11
N GLY A 70 -2.90 -10.73 1.64
CA GLY A 70 -1.94 -9.62 1.55
C GLY A 70 -0.83 -9.87 0.52
N ARG A 71 -1.13 -10.59 -0.57
CA ARG A 71 -0.17 -10.82 -1.65
C ARG A 71 0.41 -9.49 -2.11
N LEU A 72 1.74 -9.43 -2.15
CA LEU A 72 2.48 -8.26 -2.58
C LEU A 72 3.43 -8.67 -3.70
N ASP A 73 3.01 -8.45 -4.94
CA ASP A 73 3.69 -8.88 -6.16
C ASP A 73 3.68 -7.74 -7.19
N THR A 74 2.52 -7.50 -7.79
CA THR A 74 2.38 -6.50 -8.85
C THR A 74 2.48 -5.06 -8.34
N ALA A 75 2.05 -4.78 -7.10
CA ALA A 75 2.24 -3.47 -6.48
C ALA A 75 3.70 -3.21 -6.12
N LEU A 76 4.46 -4.25 -5.75
CA LEU A 76 5.89 -4.12 -5.46
C LEU A 76 6.70 -3.86 -6.74
N ASP A 77 6.38 -4.56 -7.83
CA ASP A 77 6.98 -4.30 -9.14
C ASP A 77 6.68 -2.87 -9.62
N GLU A 78 5.44 -2.40 -9.45
CA GLU A 78 5.04 -1.03 -9.79
C GLU A 78 5.78 0.01 -8.94
N ALA A 79 5.88 -0.22 -7.62
CA ALA A 79 6.57 0.66 -6.70
C ALA A 79 8.05 0.83 -7.09
N ASN A 80 8.72 -0.27 -7.41
CA ASN A 80 10.11 -0.24 -7.90
C ASN A 80 10.23 0.48 -9.25
N ALA A 81 9.32 0.21 -10.20
CA ALA A 81 9.34 0.83 -11.51
C ALA A 81 9.10 2.35 -11.47
N ARG A 82 8.27 2.82 -10.53
CA ARG A 82 7.90 4.23 -10.38
C ARG A 82 8.72 4.98 -9.33
N GLY A 83 9.63 4.31 -8.63
CA GLY A 83 10.41 4.91 -7.55
C GLY A 83 9.57 5.32 -6.34
N TRP A 84 8.51 4.58 -6.04
CA TRP A 84 7.76 4.77 -4.80
C TRP A 84 8.55 4.28 -3.60
N THR A 85 8.21 4.76 -2.40
CA THR A 85 8.91 4.36 -1.18
C THR A 85 8.44 2.97 -0.78
N VAL A 86 9.37 2.01 -0.73
CA VAL A 86 9.13 0.67 -0.18
C VAL A 86 9.84 0.58 1.16
N VAL A 87 9.07 0.32 2.21
CA VAL A 87 9.58 0.12 3.57
C VAL A 87 9.92 -1.35 3.76
N ASP A 88 11.19 -1.65 4.07
CA ASP A 88 11.61 -2.97 4.51
C ASP A 88 11.37 -3.07 6.02
N MET A 89 10.31 -3.77 6.43
CA MET A 89 9.91 -3.80 7.84
C MET A 89 11.02 -4.32 8.77
N LYS A 90 11.84 -5.26 8.28
CA LYS A 90 12.97 -5.81 9.01
C LYS A 90 14.11 -4.81 9.15
N GLY A 91 14.46 -4.14 8.05
CA GLY A 91 15.59 -3.22 7.97
C GLY A 91 15.33 -1.83 8.56
N ASP A 92 14.11 -1.31 8.37
CA ASP A 92 13.81 0.10 8.57
C ASP A 92 13.11 0.39 9.90
N TRP A 93 12.41 -0.59 10.49
CA TRP A 93 11.67 -0.38 11.74
C TRP A 93 12.44 -0.90 12.96
N ASN A 94 12.68 0.00 13.92
CA ASN A 94 13.30 -0.34 15.20
C ASN A 94 12.36 -1.14 16.11
N VAL A 95 11.07 -0.84 16.06
CA VAL A 95 10.03 -1.42 16.92
C VAL A 95 8.81 -1.72 16.06
N ILE A 96 8.27 -2.95 16.15
CA ILE A 96 7.07 -3.36 15.41
C ILE A 96 5.80 -3.08 16.21
N PHE A 97 5.79 -3.48 17.48
CA PHE A 97 4.63 -3.31 18.38
C PHE A 97 4.93 -2.30 19.47
N PRO A 98 3.96 -1.48 19.89
CA PRO A 98 4.15 -0.57 21.02
C PRO A 98 4.50 -1.35 22.30
N PRO A 99 5.22 -0.73 23.26
CA PRO A 99 5.42 -1.33 24.57
C PRO A 99 4.07 -1.63 25.24
N GLY A 100 3.98 -2.79 25.87
CA GLY A 100 2.79 -3.23 26.62
C GLY A 100 2.61 -2.54 27.96
#